data_AF-A0A8J9SH70-F1
#
_entry.id   AF-A0A8J9SH70-F1
#
_cell.length_a   1.000
_cell.length_b   1.000
_cell.length_c   1.000
_cell.angle_alpha   90.00
_cell.angle_beta   90.00
_cell.angle_gamma   90.00
#
_symmetry.space_group_name_H-M   'P 1'
#
loop_
_entity.id
_entity.type
_entity.pdbx_description
1 polymer ?
#
loop_
_entity_poly.entity_id
_entity_poly.type
_entity_poly.pdbx_seq_one_letter_code
_entity_poly.pdbx_strand_id
1 'polypeptide(L)'
;MSSERAATKRPEMPSNRPRSRFANLPQTTIRKAITPYLPPPVIQAIERIDPKLEPFVGPEATVTLTVTFLLAWTVFLLLRFVTSRITGSGRAIADEDEDNVLSPKQTETTQHYEETVLLCGPPGAGKTRLFYQLCFGESNLPTVQSIKANVGITLQNEHGPSIRYMDWPGHAPLSDDALQPILKDKPRIVLVLDSTQPVASAADTLFNLLAFVHRQGRRQMQKPLIFVACHKSDISKAKNSKRVKIQIRSELERLLKVHSSDTPATPLWWPSGEPLELDELSFCDLHFTATNCEGEGSPELVAFTCTGNVPDVA
;
A
#
# COMPACT_ATOMS: atom_id res chain seq x y z
N MET A 1 25.01 -1.80 -105.44
CA MET A 1 23.72 -2.47 -105.17
C MET A 1 23.98 -3.38 -103.97
N SER A 2 23.89 -2.87 -102.75
CA SER A 2 22.66 -2.69 -101.94
C SER A 2 22.39 -3.92 -101.07
N SER A 3 22.12 -3.62 -99.79
CA SER A 3 21.53 -4.48 -98.73
C SER A 3 22.49 -5.48 -98.08
N GLU A 4 23.09 -5.24 -96.91
CA GLU A 4 22.49 -5.02 -95.57
C GLU A 4 21.89 -6.30 -94.95
N ARG A 5 22.22 -6.48 -93.65
CA ARG A 5 21.77 -7.45 -92.63
C ARG A 5 22.69 -8.65 -92.40
N ALA A 6 22.92 -9.12 -91.17
CA ALA A 6 22.73 -8.63 -89.82
C ALA A 6 23.46 -9.67 -88.93
N ALA A 7 24.08 -9.22 -87.83
CA ALA A 7 24.90 -10.04 -86.95
C ALA A 7 24.15 -11.27 -86.38
N THR A 8 24.72 -12.46 -86.58
CA THR A 8 24.24 -13.73 -86.00
C THR A 8 24.62 -13.79 -84.52
N LYS A 9 23.60 -13.65 -83.67
CA LYS A 9 23.65 -13.76 -82.21
C LYS A 9 23.81 -15.23 -81.80
N ARG A 10 24.88 -15.57 -81.06
CA ARG A 10 25.04 -16.89 -80.42
C ARG A 10 24.00 -17.08 -79.30
N PRO A 11 23.49 -18.30 -79.09
CA PRO A 11 22.46 -18.57 -78.09
C PRO A 11 23.00 -18.56 -76.67
N GLU A 12 22.27 -17.89 -75.77
CA GLU A 12 22.48 -17.89 -74.33
C GLU A 12 22.07 -19.24 -73.72
N MET A 13 22.97 -19.82 -72.91
CA MET A 13 22.71 -20.97 -72.04
C MET A 13 21.75 -20.58 -70.90
N PRO A 14 20.65 -21.33 -70.67
CA PRO A 14 19.81 -21.08 -69.51
C PRO A 14 20.49 -21.56 -68.21
N SER A 15 20.52 -20.64 -67.27
CA SER A 15 20.95 -20.77 -65.88
C SER A 15 20.27 -21.92 -65.14
N ASN A 16 21.11 -22.77 -64.56
CA ASN A 16 20.79 -23.95 -63.77
C ASN A 16 20.35 -23.52 -62.36
N ARG A 17 19.05 -23.58 -62.03
CA ARG A 17 18.57 -23.58 -60.63
C ARG A 17 18.14 -25.00 -60.27
N PRO A 18 18.73 -25.65 -59.26
CA PRO A 18 18.29 -26.97 -58.86
C PRO A 18 16.92 -26.88 -58.18
N ARG A 19 16.00 -27.70 -58.69
CA ARG A 19 14.71 -28.04 -58.09
C ARG A 19 14.91 -28.46 -56.64
N SER A 20 14.09 -27.91 -55.75
CA SER A 20 14.02 -28.22 -54.31
C SER A 20 13.84 -29.72 -54.08
N ARG A 21 14.95 -30.40 -53.78
CA ARG A 21 14.98 -31.74 -53.20
C ARG A 21 14.69 -31.64 -51.72
N PHE A 22 13.42 -31.63 -51.30
CA PHE A 22 13.08 -31.96 -49.91
C PHE A 22 11.80 -32.79 -49.92
N ALA A 23 11.98 -34.04 -50.35
CA ALA A 23 10.98 -35.07 -50.26
C ALA A 23 10.85 -35.53 -48.80
N ASN A 24 9.60 -35.50 -48.32
CA ASN A 24 8.99 -36.52 -47.47
C ASN A 24 9.67 -36.82 -46.12
N LEU A 25 9.67 -35.84 -45.22
CA LEU A 25 9.52 -36.16 -43.78
C LEU A 25 8.01 -36.30 -43.52
N PRO A 26 7.54 -37.33 -42.78
CA PRO A 26 6.15 -37.43 -42.37
C PRO A 26 5.86 -36.31 -41.37
N GLN A 27 5.62 -35.11 -41.88
CA GLN A 27 5.28 -33.94 -41.08
C GLN A 27 3.97 -34.21 -40.36
N THR A 28 3.99 -34.18 -39.04
CA THR A 28 2.77 -34.28 -38.25
C THR A 28 1.87 -33.07 -38.51
N THR A 29 0.59 -33.21 -38.20
CA THR A 29 -0.42 -32.13 -38.31
C THR A 29 0.02 -30.85 -37.57
N ILE A 30 0.79 -30.99 -36.49
CA ILE A 30 1.25 -29.90 -35.65
C ILE A 30 2.38 -29.12 -36.33
N ARG A 31 3.39 -29.79 -36.88
CA ARG A 31 4.49 -29.13 -37.61
C ARG A 31 3.97 -28.32 -38.79
N LYS A 32 3.00 -28.85 -39.54
CA LYS A 32 2.35 -28.13 -40.66
C LYS A 32 1.61 -26.87 -40.22
N ALA A 33 0.99 -26.88 -39.04
CA ALA A 33 0.24 -25.74 -38.51
C ALA A 33 1.16 -24.62 -38.02
N ILE A 34 2.32 -24.95 -37.44
CA ILE A 34 3.21 -23.95 -36.81
C ILE A 34 4.31 -23.41 -37.74
N THR A 35 4.73 -24.19 -38.75
CA THR A 35 5.77 -23.79 -39.71
C THR A 35 5.54 -22.42 -40.38
N PRO A 36 4.32 -22.00 -40.79
CA PRO A 36 4.12 -20.69 -41.41
C PRO A 36 4.34 -19.50 -40.46
N TYR A 37 4.37 -19.72 -39.15
CA TYR A 37 4.55 -18.68 -38.14
C TYR A 37 5.98 -18.61 -37.58
N LEU A 38 6.86 -19.52 -38.00
CA LEU A 38 8.24 -19.61 -37.50
C LEU A 38 9.20 -18.87 -38.45
N PRO A 39 10.11 -18.03 -37.92
CA PRO A 39 11.06 -17.31 -38.75
C PRO A 39 12.08 -18.28 -39.39
N PRO A 40 12.58 -18.01 -40.61
CA PRO A 40 13.50 -18.88 -41.35
C PRO A 40 14.73 -19.42 -40.57
N PRO A 41 15.42 -18.64 -39.70
CA PRO A 41 16.55 -19.16 -38.93
C PRO A 41 16.16 -20.26 -37.92
N VAL A 42 14.93 -20.22 -37.40
CA VAL A 42 14.44 -21.19 -36.42
C VAL A 42 14.13 -22.52 -37.09
N ILE A 43 13.57 -22.50 -38.29
CA ILE A 43 13.29 -23.70 -39.08
C ILE A 43 14.60 -24.44 -39.42
N GLN A 44 15.64 -23.70 -39.81
CA GLN A 44 16.96 -24.27 -40.10
C GLN A 44 17.64 -24.87 -38.86
N ALA A 45 17.41 -24.29 -37.68
CA ALA A 45 17.91 -24.83 -36.43
C ALA A 45 17.20 -26.13 -36.05
N ILE A 46 15.87 -26.19 -36.19
CA ILE A 46 15.06 -27.39 -35.94
C ILE A 46 15.52 -28.55 -36.82
N GLU A 47 15.73 -28.33 -38.12
CA GLU A 47 16.17 -29.37 -39.06
C GLU A 47 17.58 -29.92 -38.77
N ARG A 48 18.48 -29.11 -38.18
CA ARG A 48 19.83 -29.56 -37.79
C ARG A 48 19.85 -30.34 -36.48
N ILE A 49 18.89 -30.08 -35.60
CA ILE A 49 18.85 -30.58 -34.22
C ILE A 49 18.00 -31.85 -34.14
N ASP A 50 16.84 -31.88 -34.81
CA ASP A 50 15.92 -33.02 -34.86
C ASP A 50 16.60 -34.39 -35.12
N PRO A 51 17.45 -34.58 -36.16
CA PRO A 51 18.04 -35.89 -36.45
C PRO A 51 19.04 -36.37 -35.39
N LYS A 52 19.55 -35.46 -34.54
CA LYS A 52 20.46 -35.82 -33.44
C LYS A 52 19.72 -36.31 -32.19
N LEU A 53 18.44 -35.95 -32.05
CA LEU A 53 17.61 -36.24 -30.89
C LEU A 53 16.52 -37.28 -31.15
N GLU A 54 16.31 -37.64 -32.42
CA GLU A 54 15.43 -38.73 -32.88
C GLU A 54 15.60 -40.06 -32.12
N PRO A 55 16.82 -40.56 -31.79
CA PRO A 55 16.95 -41.85 -31.09
C PRO A 55 16.50 -41.84 -29.63
N PHE A 56 16.31 -40.67 -29.02
CA PHE A 56 15.97 -40.54 -27.60
C PHE A 56 14.52 -40.13 -27.34
N VAL A 57 13.94 -39.30 -28.21
CA VAL A 57 12.64 -38.65 -27.97
C VAL A 57 11.61 -38.98 -29.06
N GLY A 58 12.02 -39.72 -30.10
CA GLY A 58 11.16 -40.11 -31.23
C GLY A 58 11.05 -39.03 -32.31
N PRO A 59 10.09 -39.16 -33.25
CA PRO A 59 9.92 -38.22 -34.34
C PRO A 59 9.55 -36.82 -33.81
N GLU A 60 10.20 -35.77 -34.34
CA GLU A 60 9.99 -34.36 -33.97
C GLU A 60 10.41 -34.01 -32.52
N ALA A 61 11.60 -34.49 -32.13
CA ALA A 61 12.16 -34.31 -30.79
C ALA A 61 12.16 -32.86 -30.27
N THR A 62 12.43 -31.86 -31.12
CA THR A 62 12.42 -30.45 -30.68
C THR A 62 11.02 -29.95 -30.32
N VAL A 63 9.97 -30.38 -31.03
CA VAL A 63 8.59 -30.01 -30.74
C VAL A 63 8.12 -30.68 -29.45
N THR A 64 8.44 -31.96 -29.27
CA THR A 64 8.09 -32.70 -28.05
C THR A 64 8.79 -32.10 -26.83
N LEU A 65 10.08 -31.74 -26.92
CA LEU A 65 10.79 -31.08 -25.83
C LEU A 65 10.22 -29.70 -25.52
N THR A 66 9.94 -28.87 -26.53
CA THR A 66 9.37 -27.53 -26.29
C THR A 66 7.97 -27.58 -25.67
N VAL A 67 7.11 -28.50 -26.11
CA VAL A 67 5.77 -28.70 -25.53
C VAL A 67 5.85 -29.24 -24.11
N THR A 68 6.74 -30.20 -23.83
CA THR A 68 6.92 -30.75 -22.48
C THR A 68 7.51 -29.72 -21.52
N PHE A 69 8.49 -28.91 -21.93
CA PHE A 69 9.00 -27.80 -21.14
C PHE A 69 7.94 -26.73 -20.89
N LEU A 70 7.13 -26.40 -21.89
CA LEU A 70 6.05 -25.41 -21.74
C LEU A 70 4.97 -25.93 -20.79
N LEU A 71 4.59 -27.21 -20.90
CA LEU A 71 3.62 -27.83 -20.00
C LEU A 71 4.17 -27.95 -18.56
N ALA A 72 5.44 -28.30 -18.39
CA ALA A 72 6.08 -28.29 -17.08
C ALA A 72 6.15 -26.87 -16.49
N TRP A 73 6.42 -25.85 -17.32
CA TRP A 73 6.44 -24.45 -16.91
C TRP A 73 5.06 -23.95 -16.48
N THR A 74 4.01 -24.28 -17.25
CA THR A 74 2.64 -23.88 -16.88
C THR A 74 2.17 -24.58 -15.61
N VAL A 75 2.48 -25.88 -15.44
CA VAL A 75 2.19 -26.63 -14.21
C VAL A 75 2.95 -26.07 -13.01
N PHE A 76 4.23 -25.70 -13.18
CA PHE A 76 5.04 -25.08 -12.14
C PHE A 76 4.51 -23.70 -11.74
N LEU A 77 4.07 -22.88 -12.70
CA LEU A 77 3.42 -21.60 -12.43
C LEU A 77 2.10 -21.78 -11.67
N LEU A 78 1.31 -22.79 -12.04
CA LEU A 78 0.03 -23.10 -11.39
C LEU A 78 0.25 -23.62 -9.96
N LEU A 79 1.24 -24.50 -9.77
CA LEU A 79 1.66 -24.97 -8.44
C LEU A 79 2.16 -23.82 -7.58
N ARG A 80 2.99 -22.91 -8.11
CA ARG A 80 3.46 -21.72 -7.39
C ARG A 80 2.31 -20.78 -7.05
N PHE A 81 1.33 -20.63 -7.94
CA PHE A 81 0.13 -19.85 -7.67
C PHE A 81 -0.71 -20.48 -6.55
N VAL A 82 -0.88 -21.80 -6.56
CA VAL A 82 -1.64 -22.54 -5.55
C VAL A 82 -0.90 -22.56 -4.20
N THR A 83 0.40 -22.80 -4.17
CA THR A 83 1.19 -22.78 -2.92
C THR A 83 1.35 -21.36 -2.37
N SER A 84 1.42 -20.33 -3.23
CA SER A 84 1.29 -18.93 -2.81
C SER A 84 -0.05 -18.67 -2.11
N ARG A 85 -1.14 -19.32 -2.54
CA ARG A 85 -2.47 -19.22 -1.92
C ARG A 85 -2.62 -20.06 -0.64
N ILE A 86 -1.85 -21.12 -0.46
CA ILE A 86 -2.00 -22.07 0.67
C ILE A 86 -0.95 -21.84 1.79
N THR A 87 0.23 -21.30 1.47
CA THR A 87 1.35 -21.14 2.44
C THR A 87 1.86 -19.71 2.59
N GLY A 88 1.09 -18.72 2.16
CA GLY A 88 1.38 -17.29 2.34
C GLY A 88 0.43 -16.64 3.34
N SER A 89 0.97 -16.33 4.52
CA SER A 89 0.49 -15.30 5.44
C SER A 89 0.13 -14.01 4.70
N GLY A 90 -1.00 -13.39 5.05
CA GLY A 90 -1.42 -12.07 4.56
C GLY A 90 -2.14 -12.08 3.21
N ARG A 91 -3.45 -12.36 3.21
CA ARG A 91 -4.31 -12.16 2.03
C ARG A 91 -4.52 -10.66 1.81
N ALA A 92 -3.90 -10.09 0.77
CA ALA A 92 -4.47 -8.94 0.09
C ALA A 92 -5.65 -9.43 -0.74
N ILE A 93 -6.86 -9.15 -0.28
CA ILE A 93 -8.10 -9.35 -1.05
C ILE A 93 -8.33 -8.03 -1.78
N ALA A 94 -8.25 -8.07 -3.11
CA ALA A 94 -8.82 -7.01 -3.93
C ALA A 94 -10.32 -7.30 -4.02
N ASP A 95 -11.10 -6.64 -3.17
CA ASP A 95 -12.56 -6.68 -3.22
C ASP A 95 -13.04 -5.79 -4.37
N GLU A 96 -13.78 -6.38 -5.31
CA GLU A 96 -14.48 -5.68 -6.38
C GLU A 96 -15.88 -5.17 -5.93
N ASP A 97 -16.21 -5.26 -4.64
CA ASP A 97 -17.46 -4.75 -4.06
C ASP A 97 -17.19 -3.50 -3.19
N GLU A 98 -16.68 -2.46 -3.86
CA GLU A 98 -16.59 -1.10 -3.36
C GLU A 98 -17.99 -0.53 -3.15
N ASP A 99 -18.53 -0.53 -1.93
CA ASP A 99 -19.51 0.51 -1.48
C ASP A 99 -19.88 0.48 0.00
N ASN A 100 -19.44 -0.48 0.81
CA ASN A 100 -20.03 -0.61 2.16
C ASN A 100 -19.09 -1.04 3.30
N VAL A 101 -17.90 -0.42 3.38
CA VAL A 101 -16.94 -0.65 4.48
C VAL A 101 -17.45 -0.17 5.86
N LEU A 102 -18.59 0.53 5.93
CA LEU A 102 -19.05 1.20 7.15
C LEU A 102 -20.49 0.86 7.58
N SER A 103 -21.15 -0.11 6.94
CA SER A 103 -22.43 -0.61 7.45
C SER A 103 -22.22 -1.74 8.47
N PRO A 104 -22.93 -1.75 9.62
CA PRO A 104 -22.98 -2.91 10.51
C PRO A 104 -23.92 -3.95 9.89
N LYS A 105 -23.50 -4.58 8.80
CA LYS A 105 -24.22 -5.69 8.20
C LYS A 105 -23.25 -6.81 7.86
N GLN A 106 -22.95 -7.56 8.93
CA GLN A 106 -22.59 -8.98 8.94
C GLN A 106 -22.50 -9.64 7.56
N THR A 107 -21.32 -9.67 6.95
CA THR A 107 -20.84 -10.83 6.18
C THR A 107 -19.33 -10.69 6.07
N GLU A 108 -18.58 -11.45 6.88
CA GLU A 108 -17.19 -11.90 6.69
C GLU A 108 -16.65 -12.36 8.05
N THR A 109 -15.81 -13.38 8.03
CA THR A 109 -15.15 -14.00 9.20
C THR A 109 -14.77 -12.94 10.24
N THR A 110 -15.51 -12.89 11.34
CA THR A 110 -15.33 -11.92 12.41
C THR A 110 -14.00 -12.21 13.09
N GLN A 111 -12.90 -11.69 12.53
CA GLN A 111 -11.63 -11.65 13.23
C GLN A 111 -11.87 -10.76 14.46
N HIS A 112 -11.98 -11.41 15.61
CA HIS A 112 -12.11 -10.73 16.88
C HIS A 112 -10.89 -9.81 17.03
N TYR A 113 -11.17 -8.53 17.30
CA TYR A 113 -10.18 -7.56 17.74
C TYR A 113 -10.54 -7.14 19.17
N GLU A 114 -9.53 -6.91 20.00
CA GLU A 114 -9.73 -6.52 21.40
C GLU A 114 -9.51 -5.02 21.58
N GLU A 115 -8.60 -4.46 20.79
CA GLU A 115 -8.15 -3.08 20.90
C GLU A 115 -8.23 -2.37 19.55
N THR A 116 -8.46 -1.07 19.55
CA THR A 116 -8.48 -0.24 18.33
C THR A 116 -7.53 0.94 18.45
N VAL A 117 -6.71 1.15 17.43
CA VAL A 117 -5.81 2.30 17.28
C VAL A 117 -6.28 3.13 16.08
N LEU A 118 -6.61 4.39 16.33
CA LEU A 118 -7.04 5.33 15.30
C LEU A 118 -5.88 6.28 14.93
N LEU A 119 -5.47 6.24 13.66
CA LEU A 119 -4.54 7.20 13.08
C LEU A 119 -5.35 8.33 12.42
N CYS A 120 -5.17 9.56 12.88
CA CYS A 120 -5.82 10.74 12.31
C CYS A 120 -4.82 11.90 12.14
N GLY A 121 -5.21 12.94 11.41
CA GLY A 121 -4.33 14.08 11.11
C GLY A 121 -4.40 14.57 9.67
N PRO A 122 -3.73 15.69 9.35
CA PRO A 122 -3.86 16.35 8.06
C PRO A 122 -3.39 15.48 6.87
N PRO A 123 -3.87 15.79 5.65
CA PRO A 123 -3.39 15.11 4.44
C PRO A 123 -1.87 15.30 4.28
N GLY A 124 -1.18 14.28 3.78
CA GLY A 124 0.27 14.32 3.59
C GLY A 124 1.11 14.16 4.87
N ALA A 125 0.50 14.00 6.05
CA ALA A 125 1.21 13.80 7.32
C ALA A 125 2.04 12.50 7.39
N GLY A 126 1.67 11.48 6.59
CA GLY A 126 2.32 10.16 6.60
C GLY A 126 1.49 9.05 7.27
N LYS A 127 0.22 9.29 7.61
CA LYS A 127 -0.68 8.31 8.26
C LYS A 127 -0.69 6.94 7.60
N THR A 128 -0.90 6.89 6.29
CA THR A 128 -0.97 5.65 5.52
C THR A 128 0.36 4.90 5.51
N ARG A 129 1.47 5.61 5.38
CA ARG A 129 2.81 5.00 5.47
C ARG A 129 3.07 4.42 6.87
N LEU A 130 2.67 5.16 7.91
CA LEU A 130 2.76 4.71 9.29
C LEU A 130 1.85 3.51 9.56
N PHE A 131 0.64 3.49 9.00
CA PHE A 131 -0.29 2.36 9.06
C PHE A 131 0.34 1.08 8.49
N TYR A 132 0.91 1.15 7.28
CA TYR A 132 1.57 0.01 6.66
C TYR A 132 2.78 -0.47 7.46
N GLN A 133 3.56 0.45 8.03
CA GLN A 133 4.68 0.10 8.88
C GLN A 133 4.22 -0.61 10.17
N LEU A 134 3.17 -0.12 10.83
CA LEU A 134 2.65 -0.71 12.06
C LEU A 134 1.99 -2.08 11.82
N CYS A 135 1.33 -2.27 10.67
CA CYS A 135 0.63 -3.52 10.37
C CYS A 135 1.55 -4.59 9.77
N PHE A 136 2.46 -4.19 8.86
CA PHE A 136 3.21 -5.12 8.01
C PHE A 136 4.73 -4.97 8.13
N GLY A 137 5.23 -4.00 8.89
CA GLY A 137 6.66 -3.67 8.95
C GLY A 137 7.20 -3.05 7.65
N GLU A 138 6.32 -2.73 6.69
CA GLU A 138 6.70 -2.17 5.40
C GLU A 138 6.68 -0.64 5.44
N SER A 139 7.85 -0.03 5.29
CA SER A 139 7.99 1.43 5.31
C SER A 139 8.21 2.05 3.92
N ASN A 140 8.44 1.28 2.86
CA ASN A 140 8.86 1.80 1.54
C ASN A 140 7.77 1.67 0.46
N LEU A 141 6.52 2.00 0.79
CA LEU A 141 5.42 1.99 -0.15
C LEU A 141 5.12 3.39 -0.68
N PRO A 142 5.02 3.59 -2.01
CA PRO A 142 4.52 4.84 -2.57
C PRO A 142 3.01 4.97 -2.26
N THR A 143 2.63 5.95 -1.45
CA THR A 143 1.24 6.17 -1.04
C THR A 143 0.64 7.40 -1.71
N VAL A 144 -0.61 7.29 -2.17
CA VAL A 144 -1.45 8.42 -2.58
C VAL A 144 -2.39 8.83 -1.44
N GLN A 145 -3.07 9.96 -1.59
CA GLN A 145 -4.03 10.43 -0.57
C GLN A 145 -5.18 9.43 -0.41
N SER A 146 -5.39 8.93 0.81
CA SER A 146 -6.51 8.03 1.12
C SER A 146 -7.85 8.73 0.92
N ILE A 147 -8.70 8.12 0.09
CA ILE A 147 -10.10 8.53 -0.14
C ILE A 147 -11.02 7.82 0.87
N LYS A 148 -10.73 6.56 1.21
CA LYS A 148 -11.44 5.73 2.21
C LYS A 148 -10.53 5.36 3.37
N ALA A 149 -11.11 4.97 4.50
CA ALA A 149 -10.34 4.53 5.67
C ALA A 149 -9.76 3.13 5.45
N ASN A 150 -8.49 2.93 5.79
CA ASN A 150 -7.85 1.61 5.73
C ASN A 150 -7.93 0.94 7.10
N VAL A 151 -8.18 -0.37 7.13
CA VAL A 151 -8.26 -1.16 8.37
C VAL A 151 -7.31 -2.36 8.26
N GLY A 152 -6.49 -2.56 9.29
CA GLY A 152 -5.59 -3.69 9.41
C GLY A 152 -5.64 -4.26 10.82
N ILE A 153 -5.69 -5.58 10.94
CA ILE A 153 -5.65 -6.26 12.25
C ILE A 153 -4.29 -6.95 12.35
N THR A 154 -3.58 -6.69 13.44
CA THR A 154 -2.32 -7.35 13.76
C THR A 154 -2.38 -7.93 15.17
N LEU A 155 -1.64 -9.01 15.39
CA LEU A 155 -1.47 -9.60 16.70
C LEU A 155 -0.21 -9.01 17.32
N GLN A 156 -0.29 -8.53 18.56
CA GLN A 156 0.87 -7.98 19.25
C GLN A 156 2.02 -9.00 19.36
N ASN A 157 1.68 -10.30 19.51
CA ASN A 157 2.55 -11.47 19.53
C ASN A 157 1.73 -12.71 19.12
N GLU A 158 2.33 -13.90 18.96
CA GLU A 158 1.61 -15.16 18.62
C GLU A 158 0.44 -15.50 19.58
N HIS A 159 0.47 -14.95 20.80
CA HIS A 159 -0.59 -15.09 21.81
C HIS A 159 -1.05 -13.74 22.40
N GLY A 160 -0.67 -12.61 21.77
CA GLY A 160 -1.02 -11.28 22.25
C GLY A 160 -2.43 -10.83 21.83
N PRO A 161 -2.94 -9.74 22.43
CA PRO A 161 -4.21 -9.14 22.02
C PRO A 161 -4.16 -8.74 20.54
N SER A 162 -5.27 -8.96 19.85
CA SER A 162 -5.50 -8.50 18.49
C SER A 162 -5.80 -7.00 18.48
N ILE A 163 -4.97 -6.23 17.77
CA ILE A 163 -5.06 -4.77 17.66
C ILE A 163 -5.52 -4.41 16.24
N ARG A 164 -6.64 -3.70 16.16
CA ARG A 164 -7.15 -3.11 14.92
C ARG A 164 -6.57 -1.72 14.73
N TYR A 165 -5.73 -1.54 13.72
CA TYR A 165 -5.26 -0.24 13.26
C TYR A 165 -6.21 0.32 12.21
N MET A 166 -6.51 1.61 12.31
CA MET A 166 -7.38 2.32 11.36
C MET A 166 -6.73 3.62 10.88
N ASP A 167 -6.49 3.73 9.58
CA ASP A 167 -6.04 4.96 8.91
C ASP A 167 -7.28 5.79 8.51
N TRP A 168 -7.56 6.87 9.22
CA TRP A 168 -8.66 7.75 8.89
C TRP A 168 -8.24 8.82 7.87
N PRO A 169 -8.99 9.01 6.76
CA PRO A 169 -8.65 9.98 5.74
C PRO A 169 -8.57 11.40 6.32
N GLY A 170 -7.44 12.07 6.09
CA GLY A 170 -7.17 13.39 6.67
C GLY A 170 -8.01 14.54 6.12
N HIS A 171 -8.79 14.30 5.06
CA HIS A 171 -9.73 15.27 4.50
C HIS A 171 -11.16 15.07 5.04
N ALA A 172 -11.45 13.91 5.63
CA ALA A 172 -12.76 13.62 6.19
C ALA A 172 -12.86 14.19 7.61
N PRO A 173 -13.95 14.89 7.95
CA PRO A 173 -14.10 15.51 9.25
C PRO A 173 -14.23 14.44 10.35
N LEU A 174 -13.81 14.78 11.57
CA LEU A 174 -14.00 13.88 12.72
C LEU A 174 -15.48 13.69 13.09
N SER A 175 -16.37 14.56 12.59
CA SER A 175 -17.82 14.45 12.74
C SER A 175 -18.47 13.48 11.76
N ASP A 176 -17.70 12.82 10.90
CA ASP A 176 -18.22 11.82 9.97
C ASP A 176 -18.96 10.70 10.72
N ASP A 177 -20.19 10.41 10.28
CA ASP A 177 -21.07 9.41 10.88
C ASP A 177 -20.44 8.02 10.91
N ALA A 178 -19.53 7.74 9.97
CA ALA A 178 -18.75 6.52 9.93
C ALA A 178 -17.71 6.40 11.06
N LEU A 179 -17.13 7.51 11.50
CA LEU A 179 -16.11 7.54 12.54
C LEU A 179 -16.73 7.57 13.95
N GLN A 180 -17.92 8.14 14.09
CA GLN A 180 -18.60 8.32 15.39
C GLN A 180 -18.75 7.02 16.21
N PRO A 181 -19.14 5.85 15.65
CA PRO A 181 -19.21 4.59 16.40
C PRO A 181 -17.84 4.15 16.91
N ILE A 182 -16.80 4.33 16.10
CA ILE A 182 -15.44 3.89 16.40
C ILE A 182 -14.87 4.74 17.54
N LEU A 183 -15.06 6.05 17.49
CA LEU A 183 -14.63 6.94 18.56
C LEU A 183 -15.39 6.70 19.89
N LYS A 184 -16.63 6.19 19.83
CA LYS A 184 -17.37 5.78 21.04
C LYS A 184 -16.79 4.52 21.68
N ASP A 185 -16.12 3.67 20.91
CA ASP A 185 -15.45 2.45 21.34
C ASP A 185 -14.05 2.71 21.96
N LYS A 186 -13.79 3.96 22.37
CA LYS A 186 -12.58 4.41 23.08
C LYS A 186 -11.26 3.95 22.44
N PRO A 187 -11.01 4.28 21.16
CA PRO A 187 -9.78 3.88 20.50
C PRO A 187 -8.59 4.64 21.09
N ARG A 188 -7.41 4.03 21.00
CA ARG A 188 -6.13 4.70 21.23
C ARG A 188 -5.90 5.67 20.08
N ILE A 189 -5.77 6.96 20.37
CA ILE A 189 -5.75 8.00 19.33
C ILE A 189 -4.32 8.45 19.06
N VAL A 190 -3.90 8.34 17.81
CA VAL A 190 -2.60 8.84 17.32
C VAL A 190 -2.87 9.96 16.31
N LEU A 191 -2.55 11.19 16.70
CA LEU A 191 -2.54 12.34 15.82
C LEU A 191 -1.18 12.42 15.11
N VAL A 192 -1.16 12.12 13.82
CA VAL A 192 0.03 12.18 12.97
C VAL A 192 0.11 13.53 12.28
N LEU A 193 1.24 14.22 12.40
CA LEU A 193 1.50 15.50 11.73
C LEU A 193 2.88 15.49 11.06
N ASP A 194 3.04 16.26 9.99
CA ASP A 194 4.32 16.45 9.33
C ASP A 194 5.15 17.52 10.04
N SER A 195 6.28 17.13 10.65
CA SER A 195 7.15 18.05 11.40
C SER A 195 7.85 19.09 10.51
N THR A 196 7.86 18.91 9.19
CA THR A 196 8.45 19.85 8.22
C THR A 196 7.48 20.94 7.77
N GLN A 197 6.18 20.73 7.97
CA GLN A 197 5.11 21.59 7.46
C GLN A 197 4.61 22.59 8.53
N PRO A 198 3.83 23.62 8.14
CA PRO A 198 3.07 24.45 9.07
C PRO A 198 2.08 23.61 9.89
N VAL A 199 1.90 23.94 11.17
CA VAL A 199 1.04 23.16 12.09
C VAL A 199 -0.45 23.53 12.02
N ALA A 200 -0.84 24.49 11.18
CA ALA A 200 -2.21 25.02 11.09
C ALA A 200 -3.28 23.92 10.94
N SER A 201 -3.11 23.06 9.93
CA SER A 201 -4.07 21.97 9.68
C SER A 201 -4.05 20.89 10.77
N ALA A 202 -2.90 20.65 11.40
CA ALA A 202 -2.80 19.72 12.52
C ALA A 202 -3.48 20.27 13.78
N ALA A 203 -3.32 21.58 14.04
CA ALA A 203 -3.97 22.27 15.14
C ALA A 203 -5.50 22.31 14.97
N ASP A 204 -6.01 22.49 13.75
CA ASP A 204 -7.45 22.40 13.47
C ASP A 204 -8.00 20.99 13.74
N THR A 205 -7.28 19.96 13.29
CA THR A 205 -7.64 18.56 13.59
C THR A 205 -7.64 18.30 15.09
N LEU A 206 -6.60 18.77 15.80
CA LEU A 206 -6.49 18.64 17.26
C LEU A 206 -7.58 19.42 17.99
N PHE A 207 -7.94 20.62 17.55
CA PHE A 207 -9.02 21.42 18.14
C PHE A 207 -10.35 20.65 18.12
N ASN A 208 -10.68 20.06 16.97
CA ASN A 208 -11.87 19.23 16.82
C ASN A 208 -11.80 17.94 17.65
N LEU A 209 -10.61 17.32 17.75
CA LEU A 209 -10.38 16.15 18.55
C LEU A 209 -10.54 16.43 20.06
N LEU A 210 -9.97 17.53 20.56
CA LEU A 210 -10.12 17.97 21.95
C LEU A 210 -11.57 18.25 22.29
N ALA A 211 -12.31 18.90 21.39
CA ALA A 211 -13.75 19.13 21.56
C ALA A 211 -14.53 17.81 21.67
N PHE A 212 -14.20 16.82 20.84
CA PHE A 212 -14.78 15.48 20.90
C PHE A 212 -14.44 14.78 22.23
N VAL A 213 -13.16 14.73 22.58
CA VAL A 213 -12.67 14.03 23.77
C VAL A 213 -13.22 14.68 25.04
N HIS A 214 -13.32 16.00 25.13
CA HIS A 214 -13.96 16.67 26.27
C HIS A 214 -15.44 16.27 26.43
N ARG A 215 -16.19 16.12 25.34
CA ARG A 215 -17.59 15.65 25.40
C ARG A 215 -17.69 14.21 25.92
N GLN A 216 -16.72 13.36 25.57
CA GLN A 216 -16.66 11.96 26.03
C GLN A 216 -16.09 11.81 27.45
N GLY A 217 -15.08 12.60 27.79
CA GLY A 217 -14.35 12.55 29.07
C GLY A 217 -15.25 12.82 30.27
N ARG A 218 -16.33 13.60 30.10
CA ARG A 218 -17.38 13.77 31.12
C ARG A 218 -18.03 12.46 31.59
N ARG A 219 -17.87 11.38 30.82
CA ARG A 219 -18.43 10.04 31.12
C ARG A 219 -17.36 9.02 31.50
N GLN A 220 -16.08 9.38 31.50
CA GLN A 220 -14.98 8.44 31.70
C GLN A 220 -14.31 8.64 33.06
N MET A 221 -13.94 7.52 33.70
CA MET A 221 -13.19 7.51 34.96
C MET A 221 -11.69 7.74 34.75
N GLN A 222 -11.16 7.47 33.55
CA GLN A 222 -9.76 7.63 33.21
C GLN A 222 -9.59 8.68 32.12
N LYS A 223 -8.48 9.41 32.21
CA LYS A 223 -8.10 10.47 31.30
C LYS A 223 -7.55 9.84 30.01
N PRO A 224 -8.19 10.05 28.85
CA PRO A 224 -7.68 9.52 27.58
C PRO A 224 -6.36 10.19 27.20
N LEU A 225 -5.42 9.39 26.72
CA LEU A 225 -4.13 9.84 26.20
C LEU A 225 -4.19 9.93 24.67
N ILE A 226 -3.87 11.11 24.13
CA ILE A 226 -3.69 11.33 22.69
C ILE A 226 -2.19 11.40 22.40
N PHE A 227 -1.72 10.49 21.56
CA PHE A 227 -0.33 10.48 21.12
C PHE A 227 -0.17 11.37 19.88
N VAL A 228 0.63 12.42 20.00
CA VAL A 228 0.95 13.35 18.92
C VAL A 228 2.27 12.95 18.28
N ALA A 229 2.17 12.21 17.18
CA ALA A 229 3.29 11.75 16.38
C ALA A 229 3.78 12.88 15.46
N CYS A 230 4.88 13.52 15.86
CA CYS A 230 5.62 14.49 15.05
C CYS A 230 6.43 13.73 13.99
N HIS A 231 5.80 13.45 12.86
CA HIS A 231 6.30 12.55 11.83
C HIS A 231 7.35 13.20 10.92
N LYS A 232 8.07 12.36 10.17
CA LYS A 232 9.17 12.73 9.26
C LYS A 232 10.34 13.42 9.96
N SER A 233 10.65 12.99 11.19
CA SER A 233 11.73 13.57 12.00
C SER A 233 13.13 13.33 11.45
N ASP A 234 13.27 12.38 10.52
CA ASP A 234 14.46 12.08 9.73
C ASP A 234 14.85 13.21 8.76
N ILE A 235 13.89 14.04 8.33
CA ILE A 235 14.14 15.13 7.40
C ILE A 235 14.83 16.28 8.14
N SER A 236 15.93 16.81 7.61
CA SER A 236 16.70 17.91 8.23
C SER A 236 15.90 19.19 8.52
N LYS A 237 14.80 19.43 7.80
CA LYS A 237 13.88 20.55 8.02
C LYS A 237 12.84 20.30 9.12
N ALA A 238 12.82 19.11 9.71
CA ALA A 238 11.84 18.74 10.71
C ALA A 238 12.02 19.54 12.00
N LYS A 239 10.91 19.98 12.58
CA LYS A 239 10.87 20.65 13.88
C LYS A 239 10.94 19.61 15.00
N ASN A 240 11.62 19.95 16.09
CA ASN A 240 11.58 19.16 17.32
C ASN A 240 10.14 19.11 17.90
N SER A 241 9.75 18.00 18.53
CA SER A 241 8.44 17.82 19.18
C SER A 241 8.09 18.93 20.17
N LYS A 242 9.05 19.43 20.96
CA LYS A 242 8.85 20.58 21.87
C LYS A 242 8.49 21.86 21.10
N ARG A 243 9.11 22.09 19.95
CA ARG A 243 8.82 23.24 19.09
C ARG A 243 7.45 23.10 18.42
N VAL A 244 7.11 21.89 17.96
CA VAL A 244 5.78 21.59 17.40
C VAL A 244 4.69 21.86 18.43
N LYS A 245 4.88 21.42 19.67
CA LYS A 245 3.96 21.65 20.79
C LYS A 245 3.69 23.14 21.02
N ILE A 246 4.73 23.96 21.10
CA ILE A 246 4.59 25.42 21.25
C ILE A 246 3.83 26.03 20.07
N GLN A 247 4.17 25.62 18.83
CA GLN A 247 3.48 26.13 17.64
C GLN A 247 2.00 25.73 17.60
N ILE A 248 1.67 24.49 17.97
CA ILE A 248 0.29 24.03 18.05
C ILE A 248 -0.48 24.83 19.09
N ARG A 249 0.09 25.09 20.26
CA ARG A 249 -0.54 25.95 21.28
C ARG A 249 -0.87 27.33 20.73
N SER A 250 0.11 28.03 20.14
CA SER A 250 -0.11 29.37 19.57
C SER A 250 -1.17 29.36 18.48
N GLU A 251 -1.23 28.28 17.69
CA GLU A 251 -2.21 28.13 16.63
C GLU A 251 -3.62 27.83 17.16
N LEU A 252 -3.75 27.03 18.23
CA LEU A 252 -5.01 26.82 18.93
C LEU A 252 -5.55 28.13 19.52
N GLU A 253 -4.68 28.96 20.09
CA GLU A 253 -5.05 30.30 20.59
C GLU A 253 -5.50 31.23 19.44
N ARG A 254 -4.85 31.12 18.27
CA ARG A 254 -5.26 31.84 17.06
C ARG A 254 -6.64 31.36 16.58
N LEU A 255 -6.85 30.04 16.51
CA LEU A 255 -8.12 29.43 16.12
C LEU A 255 -9.24 29.86 17.06
N LEU A 256 -8.99 29.93 18.38
CA LEU A 256 -9.97 30.41 19.35
C LEU A 256 -10.42 31.84 19.03
N LYS A 257 -9.48 32.74 18.74
CA LYS A 257 -9.78 34.14 18.41
C LYS A 257 -10.67 34.23 17.17
N VAL A 258 -10.37 33.44 16.14
CA VAL A 258 -11.18 33.36 14.91
C VAL A 258 -12.57 32.79 15.19
N HIS A 259 -12.67 31.73 15.99
CA HIS A 259 -13.97 31.16 16.34
C HIS A 259 -14.80 32.13 17.19
N SER A 260 -14.17 32.89 18.10
CA SER A 260 -14.85 33.88 18.92
C SER A 260 -15.38 35.07 18.12
N SER A 261 -14.76 35.40 16.98
CA SER A 261 -15.28 36.44 16.08
C SER A 261 -16.48 35.95 15.26
N ASP A 262 -16.47 34.69 14.84
CA ASP A 262 -17.56 34.11 14.03
C ASP A 262 -18.72 33.60 14.88
N THR A 263 -18.46 33.14 16.10
CA THR A 263 -19.46 32.64 17.06
C THR A 263 -19.03 33.03 18.47
N PRO A 264 -19.83 33.81 19.23
CA PRO A 264 -19.42 34.36 20.52
C PRO A 264 -19.27 33.32 21.66
N ALA A 265 -19.42 32.03 21.36
CA ALA A 265 -19.31 30.95 22.34
C ALA A 265 -17.89 30.35 22.33
N THR A 266 -17.15 30.61 23.41
CA THR A 266 -15.89 29.91 23.68
C THR A 266 -16.16 28.42 23.87
N PRO A 267 -15.39 27.50 23.26
CA PRO A 267 -15.54 26.07 23.48
C PRO A 267 -15.38 25.73 24.96
N LEU A 268 -16.27 24.88 25.48
CA LEU A 268 -16.37 24.54 26.91
C LEU A 268 -15.11 23.91 27.52
N TRP A 269 -14.22 23.35 26.68
CA TRP A 269 -12.99 22.71 27.12
C TRP A 269 -11.83 23.70 27.28
N TRP A 270 -11.99 24.93 26.78
CA TRP A 270 -10.96 25.95 26.83
C TRP A 270 -10.90 26.60 28.21
N PRO A 271 -9.70 26.83 28.80
CA PRO A 271 -9.57 27.46 30.10
C PRO A 271 -10.05 28.92 30.07
N SER A 272 -10.89 29.31 31.04
CA SER A 272 -11.41 30.68 31.11
C SER A 272 -10.35 31.62 31.69
N GLY A 273 -9.93 32.62 30.92
CA GLY A 273 -9.07 33.71 31.40
C GLY A 273 -7.58 33.41 31.58
N GLU A 274 -7.15 32.17 31.31
CA GLU A 274 -5.75 31.73 31.39
C GLU A 274 -5.20 31.27 30.04
N PRO A 275 -3.87 31.37 29.82
CA PRO A 275 -3.26 30.88 28.58
C PRO A 275 -3.32 29.34 28.53
N LEU A 276 -3.43 28.78 27.32
CA LEU A 276 -3.67 27.35 27.15
C LEU A 276 -2.43 26.50 27.47
N GLU A 277 -2.35 25.90 28.64
CA GLU A 277 -1.34 24.88 28.95
C GLU A 277 -1.78 23.50 28.44
N LEU A 278 -1.06 22.97 27.44
CA LEU A 278 -1.39 21.66 26.84
C LEU A 278 -1.11 20.47 27.78
N ASP A 279 -0.26 20.65 28.79
CA ASP A 279 0.10 19.63 29.78
C ASP A 279 -0.93 19.50 30.91
N GLU A 280 -1.70 20.57 31.16
CA GLU A 280 -2.58 20.68 32.33
C GLU A 280 -4.06 20.50 31.97
N LEU A 281 -4.36 19.95 30.78
CA LEU A 281 -5.73 19.69 30.35
C LEU A 281 -6.39 18.68 31.30
N SER A 282 -7.50 19.05 31.95
CA SER A 282 -8.14 18.20 32.97
C SER A 282 -8.79 16.92 32.42
N PHE A 283 -9.06 16.87 31.11
CA PHE A 283 -9.88 15.84 30.48
C PHE A 283 -9.14 14.94 29.49
N CYS A 284 -7.89 15.25 29.12
CA CYS A 284 -7.07 14.42 28.24
C CYS A 284 -5.58 14.72 28.39
N ASP A 285 -4.73 13.72 28.23
CA ASP A 285 -3.27 13.87 28.22
C ASP A 285 -2.78 13.94 26.77
N LEU A 286 -1.77 14.78 26.52
CA LEU A 286 -1.15 14.91 25.20
C LEU A 286 0.33 14.54 25.31
N HIS A 287 0.76 13.52 24.58
CA HIS A 287 2.18 13.13 24.52
C HIS A 287 2.77 13.45 23.14
N PHE A 288 3.85 14.23 23.09
CA PHE A 288 4.47 14.67 21.83
C PHE A 288 5.81 13.98 21.59
N THR A 289 5.88 13.13 20.57
CA THR A 289 7.09 12.36 20.23
C THR A 289 7.48 12.56 18.77
N ALA A 290 8.80 12.62 18.52
CA ALA A 290 9.35 12.59 17.17
C ALA A 290 9.29 11.17 16.60
N THR A 291 8.72 11.00 15.42
CA THR A 291 8.52 9.69 14.78
C THR A 291 9.01 9.70 13.33
N ASN A 292 9.50 8.55 12.87
CA ASN A 292 9.92 8.33 11.49
C ASN A 292 9.54 6.90 11.05
N CYS A 293 9.62 6.65 9.74
CA CYS A 293 9.39 5.33 9.17
C CYS A 293 10.69 4.56 8.86
N GLU A 294 11.86 5.08 9.24
CA GLU A 294 13.14 4.41 8.98
C GLU A 294 13.45 3.40 10.10
N GLY A 295 13.86 2.19 9.72
CA GLY A 295 14.19 1.11 10.67
C GLY A 295 12.96 0.53 11.39
N GLU A 296 13.12 0.20 12.68
CA GLU A 296 12.06 -0.38 13.54
C GLU A 296 10.96 0.63 13.94
N GLY A 297 11.07 1.89 13.49
CA GLY A 297 10.16 2.97 13.86
C GLY A 297 10.43 3.53 15.25
N SER A 298 9.54 4.41 15.73
CA SER A 298 9.68 5.00 17.07
C SER A 298 9.16 4.04 18.15
N PRO A 299 10.01 3.57 19.09
CA PRO A 299 9.62 2.57 20.09
C PRO A 299 8.51 3.07 21.02
N GLU A 300 8.47 4.36 21.33
CA GLU A 300 7.39 4.97 22.11
C GLU A 300 6.02 4.85 21.44
N LEU A 301 5.95 5.03 20.11
CA LEU A 301 4.71 4.88 19.37
C LEU A 301 4.24 3.44 19.38
N VAL A 302 5.14 2.49 19.11
CA VAL A 302 4.81 1.05 19.11
C VAL A 302 4.36 0.63 20.51
N ALA A 303 5.05 1.08 21.56
CA ALA A 303 4.66 0.82 22.94
C ALA A 303 3.27 1.39 23.27
N PHE A 304 2.96 2.62 22.83
CA PHE A 304 1.65 3.23 23.01
C PHE A 304 0.56 2.49 22.24
N THR A 305 0.79 2.13 20.98
CA THR A 305 -0.21 1.42 20.19
C THR A 305 -0.46 0.01 20.72
N CYS A 306 0.54 -0.60 21.36
CA CYS A 306 0.47 -1.92 21.98
C CYS A 306 -0.13 -1.93 23.40
N THR A 307 0.21 -0.96 24.25
CA THR A 307 -0.17 -0.98 25.68
C THR A 307 -1.15 0.11 26.09
N GLY A 308 -1.36 1.13 25.25
CA GLY A 308 -2.11 2.34 25.59
C GLY A 308 -1.36 3.31 26.50
N ASN A 309 -0.18 2.94 26.99
CA ASN A 309 0.68 3.76 27.84
C ASN A 309 1.95 4.15 27.09
N VAL A 310 2.46 5.34 27.40
CA VAL A 310 3.78 5.77 26.94
C VAL A 310 4.79 5.31 27.99
N PRO A 311 5.90 4.65 27.60
CA PRO A 311 6.95 4.30 28.55
C PRO A 311 7.61 5.56 29.12
N ASP A 312 7.78 5.63 30.44
CA ASP A 312 8.54 6.69 31.08
C ASP A 312 9.97 6.68 30.52
N VAL A 313 10.36 7.77 29.86
CA VAL A 313 11.72 7.96 29.36
C VAL A 313 12.63 8.11 30.59
N ALA A 314 13.36 7.04 30.92
CA ALA A 314 14.39 7.04 31.97
C ALA A 314 15.62 7.86 31.58
#